data_AF-A0A0T5ZKD2-F1
#
_entry.id   AF-A0A0T5ZKD2-F1
#
_cell.length_a   1.000
_cell.length_b   1.000
_cell.length_c   1.000
_cell.angle_alpha   90.00
_cell.angle_beta   90.00
_cell.angle_gamma   90.00
#
_symmetry.space_group_name_H-M   'P 1'
#
loop_
_entity.id
_entity.type
_entity.pdbx_description
1 polymer ?
#
loop_
_entity_poly.entity_id
_entity_poly.type
_entity_poly.pdbx_seq_one_letter_code
_entity_poly.pdbx_strand_id
1 'polypeptide(L)'
;MHSSLIGKIEKANRYARETDRITFERLALEFRGDNDTHNVALDPDGWHCTCHYFESWQTCVHILALQKMLGDMLPESAQVSLLAPSESVSA
;
A
#
# COMPACT_ATOMS: atom_id res chain seq x y z
N MET A 1 -15.12 -6.25 -35.54
CA MET A 1 -13.83 -6.56 -34.87
C MET A 1 -13.45 -5.58 -33.74
N HIS A 2 -13.93 -4.33 -33.70
CA HIS A 2 -13.68 -3.38 -32.59
C HIS A 2 -14.42 -3.69 -31.26
N SER A 3 -15.47 -4.53 -31.30
CA SER A 3 -16.25 -4.90 -30.11
C SER A 3 -15.42 -5.60 -29.02
N SER A 4 -14.37 -6.33 -29.40
CA SER A 4 -13.49 -7.01 -28.45
C SER A 4 -12.59 -6.05 -27.67
N LEU A 5 -12.23 -4.89 -28.24
CA LEU A 5 -11.41 -3.88 -27.57
C LEU A 5 -12.25 -3.04 -26.59
N ILE A 6 -13.45 -2.63 -27.02
CA ILE A 6 -14.39 -1.88 -26.17
C ILE A 6 -14.71 -2.69 -24.91
N GLY A 7 -15.07 -3.97 -25.07
CA GLY A 7 -15.36 -4.83 -23.92
C GLY A 7 -14.15 -5.09 -23.01
N LYS A 8 -12.91 -5.05 -23.53
CA LYS A 8 -11.69 -5.14 -22.71
C LYS A 8 -11.47 -3.86 -21.89
N ILE A 9 -11.70 -2.70 -22.49
CA ILE A 9 -11.59 -1.39 -21.82
C ILE A 9 -12.64 -1.26 -20.71
N GLU A 10 -13.89 -1.65 -20.97
CA GLU A 10 -14.96 -1.67 -19.97
C GLU A 10 -14.61 -2.58 -18.78
N LYS A 11 -14.08 -3.79 -19.06
CA LYS A 11 -13.62 -4.70 -18.01
C LYS A 11 -12.47 -4.12 -17.20
N ALA A 12 -11.46 -3.53 -17.85
CA ALA A 12 -10.34 -2.89 -17.16
C ALA A 12 -10.81 -1.77 -16.22
N ASN A 13 -11.73 -0.92 -16.70
CA ASN A 13 -12.34 0.13 -15.89
C ASN A 13 -13.11 -0.44 -14.68
N ARG A 14 -13.84 -1.54 -14.87
CA ARG A 14 -14.54 -2.20 -13.76
C ARG A 14 -13.55 -2.80 -12.75
N TYR A 15 -12.54 -3.53 -13.20
CA TYR A 15 -11.54 -4.15 -12.32
C TYR A 15 -10.75 -3.12 -11.50
N ALA A 16 -10.50 -1.93 -12.06
CA ALA A 16 -9.85 -0.84 -11.33
C ALA A 16 -10.68 -0.31 -10.14
N ARG A 17 -11.98 -0.63 -10.05
CA ARG A 17 -12.89 -0.22 -8.97
C ARG A 17 -13.24 -1.37 -8.02
N GLU A 18 -12.97 -2.61 -8.42
CA GLU A 18 -13.22 -3.83 -7.64
C GLU A 18 -11.91 -4.22 -6.95
N THR A 19 -11.53 -3.46 -5.91
CA THR A 19 -10.22 -3.56 -5.22
C THR A 19 -10.01 -4.92 -4.57
N ASP A 20 -11.10 -5.59 -4.16
CA ASP A 20 -11.13 -6.95 -3.62
C ASP A 20 -10.53 -8.01 -4.57
N ARG A 21 -10.37 -7.68 -5.85
CA ARG A 21 -9.75 -8.55 -6.86
C ARG A 21 -8.23 -8.42 -6.95
N ILE A 22 -7.65 -7.42 -6.30
CA ILE A 22 -6.26 -7.02 -6.49
C ILE A 22 -5.52 -7.23 -5.17
N THR A 23 -4.38 -7.91 -5.24
CA THR A 23 -3.49 -8.07 -4.08
C THR A 23 -2.07 -7.68 -4.48
N PHE A 24 -1.49 -6.73 -3.75
CA PHE A 24 -0.10 -6.34 -3.86
C PHE A 24 0.74 -7.23 -2.95
N GLU A 25 1.38 -8.24 -3.51
CA GLU A 25 2.32 -9.10 -2.77
C GLU A 25 3.65 -8.40 -2.50
N ARG A 26 4.13 -7.65 -3.50
CA ARG A 26 5.39 -6.90 -3.45
C ARG A 26 5.25 -5.58 -4.19
N LEU A 27 5.97 -4.57 -3.74
CA LEU A 27 6.10 -3.30 -4.43
C LEU A 27 7.47 -2.69 -4.17
N ALA A 28 7.94 -1.87 -5.11
CA ALA A 28 9.12 -1.03 -4.96
C ALA A 28 8.85 0.30 -5.67
N LEU A 29 8.99 1.41 -4.97
CA LEU A 29 8.73 2.74 -5.50
C LEU A 29 9.63 3.81 -4.86
N GLU A 30 9.75 4.93 -5.57
CA GLU A 30 10.27 6.18 -5.02
C GLU A 30 9.10 7.02 -4.48
N PHE A 31 9.20 7.40 -3.22
CA PHE A 31 8.26 8.27 -2.53
C PHE A 31 8.90 9.64 -2.33
N ARG A 32 8.39 10.65 -3.04
CA ARG A 32 8.82 12.03 -2.85
C ARG A 32 8.11 12.65 -1.64
N GLY A 33 8.83 12.80 -0.54
CA GLY A 33 8.38 13.54 0.63
C GLY A 33 8.68 15.04 0.50
N ASP A 34 8.40 15.78 1.57
CA ASP A 34 8.63 17.23 1.61
C ASP A 34 10.13 17.57 1.57
N ASN A 35 10.96 16.74 2.22
CA ASN A 35 12.39 17.03 2.43
C ASN A 35 13.32 16.21 1.52
N ASP A 36 12.89 15.02 1.10
CA ASP A 36 13.72 14.11 0.30
C ASP A 36 12.86 13.08 -0.45
N THR A 37 13.49 12.29 -1.31
CA THR A 37 12.91 11.11 -1.97
C THR A 37 13.38 9.85 -1.27
N HIS A 38 12.45 8.97 -0.94
CA HIS A 38 12.72 7.74 -0.20
C HIS A 38 12.31 6.53 -1.02
N ASN A 39 13.11 5.47 -0.99
CA ASN A 39 12.69 4.19 -1.55
C ASN A 39 11.79 3.49 -0.53
N VAL A 40 10.63 3.01 -0.99
CA VAL A 40 9.68 2.24 -0.20
C VAL A 40 9.46 0.89 -0.87
N ALA A 41 9.54 -0.18 -0.08
CA ALA A 41 9.31 -1.53 -0.54
C ALA A 41 8.37 -2.29 0.39
N LEU A 42 7.63 -3.23 -0.18
CA LEU A 42 6.97 -4.32 0.53
C LEU A 42 7.54 -5.62 -0.01
N ASP A 43 8.14 -6.40 0.87
CA ASP A 43 8.70 -7.72 0.59
C ASP A 43 8.08 -8.76 1.53
N PRO A 44 8.35 -10.07 1.36
CA PRO A 44 7.85 -11.10 2.26
C PRO A 44 8.25 -10.87 3.74
N ASP A 45 9.36 -10.17 3.98
CA ASP A 45 9.85 -9.81 5.30
C ASP A 45 9.17 -8.56 5.90
N GLY A 46 8.31 -7.90 5.11
CA GLY A 46 7.51 -6.75 5.54
C GLY A 46 7.86 -5.45 4.81
N TRP A 47 7.45 -4.33 5.39
CA TRP A 47 7.69 -3.00 4.85
C TRP A 47 9.14 -2.56 5.07
N HIS A 48 9.66 -1.79 4.12
CA HIS A 48 10.92 -1.08 4.26
C HIS A 48 10.81 0.34 3.71
N CYS A 49 11.44 1.30 4.36
CA CYS A 49 11.56 2.66 3.86
C CYS A 49 12.92 3.25 4.22
N THR A 50 13.57 3.93 3.27
CA THR A 50 14.89 4.55 3.48
C THR A 50 14.86 5.89 4.23
N CYS A 51 13.73 6.24 4.86
CA CYS A 51 13.65 7.45 5.68
C CYS A 51 14.14 7.19 7.11
N HIS A 52 14.74 8.21 7.74
CA HIS A 52 15.30 8.09 9.10
C HIS A 52 14.29 7.65 10.16
N TYR A 53 13.01 8.04 10.03
CA TYR A 53 12.00 7.65 11.00
C TYR A 53 11.73 6.13 10.98
N PHE A 54 11.80 5.51 9.79
CA PHE A 54 11.59 4.06 9.65
C PHE A 54 12.67 3.25 10.36
N GLU A 55 13.93 3.69 10.28
CA GLU A 55 15.06 3.00 10.95
C GLU A 55 14.83 2.83 12.45
N SER A 56 14.15 3.80 13.08
CA SER A 56 13.90 3.79 14.52
C SER A 56 12.58 3.11 14.92
N TRP A 57 11.53 3.22 14.09
CA TRP A 57 10.17 2.85 14.47
C TRP A 57 9.58 1.69 13.67
N GLN A 58 10.27 1.24 12.62
CA GLN A 58 9.78 0.24 11.66
C GLN A 58 8.43 0.62 11.03
N THR A 59 8.14 1.92 10.99
CA THR A 59 6.99 2.54 10.33
C THR A 59 7.33 3.99 10.02
N CYS A 60 6.60 4.63 9.11
CA CYS A 60 6.77 6.04 8.77
C CYS A 60 5.54 6.58 8.02
N VAL A 61 5.51 7.89 7.78
CA VAL A 61 4.44 8.54 7.01
C VAL A 61 4.30 8.01 5.59
N HIS A 62 5.40 7.57 4.96
CA HIS A 62 5.38 7.01 3.60
C HIS A 62 4.66 5.66 3.56
N ILE A 63 5.02 4.75 4.47
CA ILE A 63 4.32 3.46 4.61
C ILE A 63 2.87 3.68 4.99
N LEU A 64 2.60 4.59 5.95
CA LEU A 64 1.25 4.91 6.38
C LEU A 64 0.39 5.44 5.22
N ALA A 65 0.97 6.27 4.35
CA ALA A 65 0.29 6.75 3.15
C ALA A 65 -0.06 5.59 2.21
N LEU A 66 0.88 4.68 1.94
CA LEU A 66 0.64 3.51 1.09
C LEU A 66 -0.40 2.56 1.70
N GLN A 67 -0.35 2.32 3.02
CA GLN A 67 -1.36 1.53 3.72
C GLN A 67 -2.76 2.14 3.58
N LYS A 68 -2.88 3.46 3.70
CA LYS A 68 -4.15 4.19 3.49
C LYS A 68 -4.63 4.15 2.04
N MET A 69 -3.70 4.25 1.08
CA MET A 69 -4.03 4.24 -0.35
C MET A 69 -4.43 2.85 -0.86
N LEU A 70 -3.74 1.81 -0.39
CA LEU A 70 -3.90 0.46 -0.90
C LEU A 70 -4.89 -0.36 -0.09
N GLY A 71 -5.04 -0.08 1.21
CA GLY A 71 -6.09 -0.67 2.05
C GLY A 71 -6.17 -2.19 1.97
N ASP A 72 -7.35 -2.68 1.59
CA ASP A 72 -7.69 -4.09 1.42
C ASP A 72 -6.88 -4.81 0.33
N MET A 73 -6.26 -4.06 -0.60
CA MET A 73 -5.39 -4.63 -1.62
C MET A 73 -4.02 -5.08 -1.07
N LEU A 74 -3.71 -4.82 0.19
CA LEU A 74 -2.52 -5.32 0.87
C LEU A 74 -2.83 -6.64 1.60
N PRO A 75 -1.85 -7.54 1.79
CA PRO A 75 -2.02 -8.65 2.72
C PRO A 75 -2.26 -8.13 4.15
N GLU A 76 -3.02 -8.86 4.96
CA GLU A 76 -3.42 -8.44 6.32
C GLU A 76 -2.22 -8.01 7.18
N SER A 77 -1.09 -8.73 7.08
CA SER A 77 0.15 -8.40 7.78
C SER A 77 0.76 -7.04 7.37
N ALA A 78 0.46 -6.55 6.18
CA ALA A 78 0.95 -5.27 5.65
C ALA A 78 -0.05 -4.12 5.83
N GLN A 79 -1.28 -4.38 6.26
CA GLN A 79 -2.32 -3.36 6.48
C GLN A 79 -2.15 -2.60 7.80
N VAL A 80 -1.52 -3.22 8.81
CA VAL A 80 -1.49 -2.69 10.19
C VAL A 80 -0.44 -1.60 10.36
N SER A 81 -0.84 -0.48 10.96
CA SER A 81 0.06 0.58 11.41
C SER A 81 0.11 0.65 12.94
N LEU A 82 1.31 0.61 13.51
CA LEU A 82 1.55 0.83 14.95
C LEU A 82 1.34 2.30 15.39
N LEU A 83 1.09 3.22 14.44
CA LEU A 83 0.77 4.63 14.70
C LEU A 83 -0.74 4.87 14.86
N ALA A 84 -1.58 3.83 14.77
CA ALA A 84 -2.99 3.93 15.13
C ALA A 84 -3.13 3.97 16.66
N PRO A 85 -3.97 4.85 17.24
CA PRO A 85 -4.33 4.71 18.65
C PRO A 85 -4.96 3.33 18.85
N SER A 86 -4.40 2.55 19.76
CA SER A 86 -4.95 1.25 20.16
C SER A 86 -6.37 1.46 20.69
N GLU A 87 -7.40 1.07 19.94
CA GLU A 87 -8.72 0.87 20.53
C GLU A 87 -8.72 -0.46 21.29
N SER A 88 -8.89 -0.33 22.61
CA SER A 88 -9.32 -1.31 23.60
C SER A 88 -8.37 -2.46 23.98
N VAL A 89 -7.59 -2.23 25.04
CA VAL A 89 -7.50 -3.22 26.13
C VAL A 89 -8.82 -3.13 26.89
N SER A 90 -9.72 -4.09 26.65
CA SER A 90 -10.91 -4.29 27.47
C SER A 90 -10.52 -4.86 28.83
N ALA A 91 -11.03 -4.24 29.90
CA ALA A 91 -11.35 -4.89 31.17
C ALA A 91 -12.75 -4.43 31.59
#